data_AF-A0A2N6UKW1-F1
#
_entry.id   AF-A0A2N6UKW1-F1
#
_cell.length_a   1.000
_cell.length_b   1.000
_cell.length_c   1.000
_cell.angle_alpha   90.00
_cell.angle_beta   90.00
_cell.angle_gamma   90.00
#
_symmetry.space_group_name_H-M   'P 1'
#
loop_
_entity.id
_entity.type
_entity.pdbx_description
1 polymer ?
#
loop_
_entity_poly.entity_id
_entity_poly.type
_entity_poly.pdbx_seq_one_letter_code
_entity_poly.pdbx_strand_id
1 'polypeptide(L)' 'MLLNFKQVMKLLNVNKSKAYKCMRELNAELQKDGYLTISGRIPADYLIKRYNLSLDDLEIIKKDLLKA' A
#
# COMPACT_ATOMS: atom_id res chain seq x y z
N MET A 1 9.12 -2.49 -2.70
CA MET A 1 8.31 -1.90 -3.81
C MET A 1 7.38 -0.83 -3.26
N LEU A 2 7.15 0.29 -3.97
CA LEU A 2 6.17 1.32 -3.57
C LEU A 2 4.83 1.12 -4.29
N LEU A 3 3.74 1.02 -3.54
CA LEU A 3 2.39 0.88 -4.05
C LEU A 3 1.73 2.23 -4.30
N ASN A 4 0.95 2.34 -5.38
CA ASN A 4 0.05 3.46 -5.64
C ASN A 4 -1.39 3.14 -5.17
N PHE A 5 -2.27 4.13 -5.21
CA PHE A 5 -3.66 3.96 -4.76
C PHE A 5 -4.41 2.83 -5.49
N LYS A 6 -4.17 2.59 -6.78
CA LYS A 6 -4.86 1.51 -7.53
C LYS A 6 -4.45 0.14 -7.00
N GLN A 7 -3.17 -0.04 -6.70
CA GLN A 7 -2.63 -1.26 -6.12
C GLN A 7 -3.18 -1.47 -4.70
N VAL A 8 -3.23 -0.41 -3.89
CA VAL A 8 -3.82 -0.46 -2.53
C VAL A 8 -5.32 -0.77 -2.58
N MET A 9 -6.06 -0.21 -3.53
CA MET A 9 -7.49 -0.52 -3.74
C MET A 9 -7.70 -2.00 -4.02
N LYS A 10 -6.89 -2.60 -4.90
CA LYS A 10 -6.97 -4.04 -5.21
C LYS A 10 -6.62 -4.89 -3.99
N LEU A 11 -5.53 -4.54 -3.31
CA LEU A 11 -5.00 -5.31 -2.18
C LEU A 11 -5.95 -5.33 -0.97
N LEU A 12 -6.52 -4.17 -0.64
CA LEU A 12 -7.44 -4.03 0.49
C LEU A 12 -8.91 -4.20 0.09
N ASN A 13 -9.19 -4.42 -1.20
CA ASN A 13 -10.54 -4.44 -1.78
C ASN A 13 -11.40 -3.23 -1.35
N VAL A 14 -10.86 -2.03 -1.53
CA VAL A 14 -11.52 -0.78 -1.14
C VAL A 14 -11.66 0.21 -2.29
N ASN A 15 -12.57 1.17 -2.14
CA ASN A 15 -12.70 2.27 -3.09
C ASN A 15 -11.53 3.27 -3.02
N LYS A 16 -11.44 4.14 -4.01
CA LYS A 16 -10.37 5.15 -4.13
C LYS A 16 -10.23 6.04 -2.89
N SER A 17 -11.34 6.53 -2.34
CA SER A 17 -11.33 7.42 -1.17
C SER A 17 -10.75 6.71 0.06
N LYS A 18 -11.18 5.47 0.32
CA LYS A 18 -10.65 4.63 1.40
C LYS A 18 -9.17 4.34 1.21
N ALA A 19 -8.72 4.00 -0.01
CA ALA A 19 -7.30 3.77 -0.28
C ALA A 19 -6.44 5.00 0.06
N TYR A 20 -6.83 6.20 -0.37
CA TYR A 20 -6.10 7.43 -0.02
C TYR A 20 -6.15 7.75 1.48
N LYS A 21 -7.25 7.41 2.16
CA LYS A 21 -7.33 7.56 3.62
C LYS A 21 -6.31 6.64 4.31
N CYS A 22 -6.31 5.35 3.98
CA CYS A 22 -5.34 4.37 4.50
C CYS A 22 -3.90 4.80 4.24
N MET A 23 -3.57 5.19 3.01
CA MET A 23 -2.21 5.61 2.65
C MET A 23 -1.75 6.85 3.42
N ARG A 24 -2.65 7.81 3.69
CA ARG A 24 -2.32 9.00 4.50
C ARG A 24 -2.06 8.62 5.96
N GLU A 25 -2.87 7.73 6.52
CA GLU A 25 -2.69 7.24 7.89
C GLU A 25 -1.34 6.52 8.03
N LEU A 26 -1.04 5.58 7.13
CA LEU A 26 0.23 4.85 7.15
C LEU A 26 1.45 5.75 6.93
N ASN A 27 1.37 6.72 6.01
CA ASN A 27 2.45 7.69 5.82
C ASN A 27 2.64 8.59 7.05
N ALA A 28 1.57 8.95 7.75
CA ALA A 28 1.68 9.72 9.00
C ALA A 28 2.33 8.89 10.11
N GLU A 29 2.05 7.59 10.20
CA GLU A 29 2.75 6.67 11.11
C GLU A 29 4.25 6.60 10.79
N LEU A 30 4.59 6.36 9.52
CA LEU A 30 5.98 6.31 9.06
C LEU A 30 6.74 7.63 9.32
N GLN A 31 6.10 8.78 9.14
CA GLN A 31 6.71 10.08 9.46
C GLN A 31 6.98 10.22 10.96
N LYS A 32 6.06 9.75 11.82
CA LYS A 32 6.27 9.76 13.28
C LYS A 32 7.42 8.85 13.70
N ASP A 33 7.60 7.74 12.98
CA ASP A 33 8.72 6.81 13.18
C ASP A 33 10.05 7.34 12.59
N GLY A 34 10.06 8.53 12.00
CA GLY A 34 11.26 9.19 11.46
C GLY A 34 11.58 8.86 10.01
N TYR A 35 10.69 8.18 9.29
CA TYR A 35 10.87 7.86 7.87
C TYR A 35 10.39 8.98 6.95
N LEU A 36 11.07 9.10 5.80
CA LEU A 36 10.57 9.90 4.69
C LEU A 36 9.44 9.16 3.97
N THR A 37 8.42 9.91 3.55
CA THR A 37 7.25 9.36 2.87
C THR A 37 6.92 10.18 1.62
N ILE A 38 6.23 9.54 0.67
CA ILE A 38 5.85 10.14 -0.61
C ILE A 38 4.32 10.13 -0.70
N SER A 39 3.71 11.30 -0.88
CA SER A 39 2.27 11.40 -1.05
C SER A 39 1.78 10.55 -2.23
N GLY A 40 0.71 9.79 -2.01
CA GLY A 40 0.17 8.88 -3.03
C GLY A 40 1.00 7.61 -3.27
N ARG A 41 2.03 7.36 -2.45
CA ARG A 41 2.79 6.09 -2.42
C ARG A 41 2.86 5.54 -1.00
N ILE A 42 3.03 4.22 -0.89
CA ILE A 42 3.29 3.55 0.40
C ILE A 42 4.23 2.34 0.18
N PRO A 43 5.18 2.06 1.10
CA PRO A 43 5.94 0.81 1.06
C PRO A 43 5.01 -0.40 1.18
N ALA A 44 5.13 -1.34 0.25
CA ALA A 44 4.32 -2.57 0.23
C ALA A 44 4.48 -3.35 1.54
N ASP A 45 5.71 -3.52 1.99
CA ASP A 45 6.06 -4.31 3.18
C ASP A 45 5.43 -3.72 4.44
N TYR A 46 5.38 -2.38 4.54
CA TYR A 46 4.76 -1.70 5.67
C TYR A 46 3.24 -1.88 5.66
N LEU A 47 2.60 -1.73 4.50
CA LEU A 47 1.16 -1.94 4.38
C LEU A 47 0.76 -3.37 4.76
N ILE A 48 1.47 -4.37 4.27
CA ILE A 48 1.22 -5.79 4.58
C ILE A 48 1.37 -6.04 6.07
N LYS A 49 2.48 -5.60 6.65
CA LYS A 49 2.75 -5.74 8.08
C LYS A 49 1.66 -5.06 8.92
N ARG A 50 1.26 -3.84 8.54
CA ARG A 50 0.32 -3.04 9.33
C ARG A 50 -1.11 -3.56 9.26
N TYR A 51 -1.53 -4.11 8.12
CA TYR A 51 -2.84 -4.74 7.93
C TYR A 51 -2.84 -6.25 8.20
N ASN A 52 -1.72 -6.82 8.65
CA ASN A 52 -1.53 -8.25 8.88
C ASN A 52 -1.97 -9.12 7.68
N LEU A 53 -1.59 -8.69 6.47
CA LEU A 53 -1.87 -9.40 5.23
C LEU A 53 -0.84 -10.51 4.98
N SER A 54 -1.20 -11.47 4.13
CA SER A 54 -0.28 -12.51 3.69
C SER A 54 0.62 -12.00 2.55
N LEU A 55 1.79 -12.61 2.37
CA LEU A 55 2.62 -12.33 1.19
C LEU A 55 1.97 -12.81 -0.11
N ASP A 56 1.04 -13.76 -0.02
CA ASP A 56 0.30 -14.30 -1.17
C ASP A 56 -0.61 -13.22 -1.79
N ASP A 57 -1.12 -12.29 -0.96
CA ASP A 57 -1.93 -11.15 -1.43
C ASP A 57 -1.12 -10.21 -2.36
N LEU A 58 0.22 -10.18 -2.25
CA LEU A 58 1.08 -9.44 -3.16
C LEU A 58 1.23 -10.10 -4.53
N GLU A 59 1.05 -11.42 -4.64
CA GLU A 59 1.18 -12.10 -5.94
C GLU A 59 0.17 -11.58 -6.95
N ILE A 60 -1.01 -11.19 -6.47
CA ILE A 60 -2.07 -10.57 -7.27
C ILE A 60 -1.53 -9.31 -7.97
N ILE A 61 -0.75 -8.49 -7.26
CA ILE A 61 -0.18 -7.25 -7.81
C ILE A 61 1.03 -7.54 -8.71
N LYS A 62 1.88 -8.51 -8.35
CA LYS A 62 3.06 -8.88 -9.16
C LYS A 62 2.66 -9.42 -10.54
N LYS A 63 1.60 -10.23 -10.61
CA LYS A 63 1.06 -10.74 -11.89
C LYS A 63 0.59 -9.59 -12.80
N ASP A 64 0.05 -8.51 -12.24
CA ASP A 64 -0.34 -7.33 -13.03
C ASP A 64 0.86 -6.53 -13.55
N LEU A 65 1.96 -6.48 -12.80
CA LEU A 65 3.20 -5.79 -13.22
C LEU A 65 3.96 -6.53 -14.32
N LEU A 66 3.87 -7.86 -14.36
CA LEU A 66 4.52 -8.71 -15.36
C LEU A 66 3.70 -8.87 -16.65
N LYS A 67 2.43 -8.46 -16.63
CA LYS A 67 1.51 -8.49 -17.79
C LYS A 67 1.45 -7.17 -18.57
N ALA A 68 2.22 -6.17 -18.15
CA ALA A 68 2.25 -4.83 -18.73
C ALA A 68 3.51 -4.61 -19.57
#